data_AF-A0A3C2CID3-F1
#
_entry.id   AF-A0A3C2CID3-F1
#
_cell.length_a   1.000
_cell.length_b   1.000
_cell.length_c   1.000
_cell.angle_alpha   90.00
_cell.angle_beta   90.00
_cell.angle_gamma   90.00
#
_symmetry.space_group_name_H-M   'P 1'
#
loop_
_entity.id
_entity.type
_entity.pdbx_description
1 polymer ?
#
loop_
_entity_poly.entity_id
_entity_poly.type
_entity_poly.pdbx_seq_one_letter_code
_entity_poly.pdbx_strand_id
1 'polypeptide(L)'
;MSSSEITWRDGAEDRMKSIFLSSDDRSSASDFLASHITDWPSRYHLDRRRTNILRPINFDKSMRVLDVGAGTGVMSRYAAERGAEVVALEGDSMRAELASLRCEGLNVDVRCGIVNDFDDSEGFDLILVIGV
;
A
#
# COMPACT_ATOMS: atom_id res chain seq x y z
N MET A 1 -25.63 -5.93 -18.79
CA MET A 1 -25.17 -6.88 -17.76
C MET A 1 -24.52 -6.05 -16.68
N SER A 2 -25.10 -5.99 -15.48
CA SER A 2 -24.45 -5.35 -14.34
C SER A 2 -23.16 -6.11 -14.09
N SER A 3 -22.00 -5.49 -14.30
CA SER A 3 -20.75 -6.06 -13.80
C SER A 3 -20.92 -6.17 -12.29
N SER A 4 -20.97 -7.39 -11.76
CA SER A 4 -20.75 -7.61 -10.34
C SER A 4 -19.47 -6.86 -9.97
N GLU A 5 -19.56 -5.82 -9.13
CA GLU A 5 -18.38 -5.12 -8.62
C GLU A 5 -17.47 -6.16 -7.99
N ILE A 6 -16.31 -6.39 -8.61
CA ILE A 6 -15.30 -7.26 -8.03
C ILE A 6 -14.74 -6.49 -6.84
N THR A 7 -15.09 -6.92 -5.64
CA THR A 7 -14.55 -6.37 -4.40
C THR A 7 -13.32 -7.16 -4.02
N TRP A 8 -12.15 -6.52 -4.00
CA TRP A 8 -10.87 -7.16 -3.68
C TRP A 8 -10.63 -7.31 -2.16
N ARG A 9 -11.69 -7.21 -1.35
CA ARG A 9 -11.62 -7.24 0.12
C ARG A 9 -11.47 -8.67 0.64
N ASP A 10 -10.68 -8.82 1.69
CA ASP A 10 -10.50 -10.10 2.38
C ASP A 10 -11.23 -10.15 3.73
N GLY A 11 -11.95 -9.08 4.09
CA GLY A 11 -12.74 -8.97 5.31
C GLY A 11 -11.93 -8.51 6.52
N ALA A 12 -10.63 -8.28 6.40
CA ALA A 12 -9.80 -7.78 7.48
C ALA A 12 -9.73 -6.26 7.55
N GLU A 13 -10.34 -5.52 6.63
CA GLU A 13 -10.14 -4.07 6.47
C GLU A 13 -10.52 -3.27 7.73
N ASP A 14 -11.66 -3.55 8.37
CA ASP A 14 -12.06 -2.89 9.62
C ASP A 14 -11.05 -3.17 10.75
N ARG A 15 -10.55 -4.40 10.83
CA ARG A 15 -9.53 -4.79 11.80
C ARG A 15 -8.20 -4.09 11.51
N MET A 16 -7.81 -3.95 10.25
CA MET A 16 -6.60 -3.20 9.85
C MET A 16 -6.74 -1.73 10.22
N LYS A 17 -7.93 -1.14 10.02
CA LYS A 17 -8.23 0.25 10.44
C LYS A 17 -8.02 0.42 11.94
N SER A 18 -8.60 -0.46 12.76
CA SER A 18 -8.44 -0.42 14.22
C SER A 18 -6.98 -0.54 14.65
N ILE A 19 -6.21 -1.47 14.04
CA ILE A 19 -4.79 -1.65 14.34
C ILE A 19 -4.00 -0.38 13.97
N PHE A 20 -4.21 0.19 12.79
CA PHE A 20 -3.49 1.39 12.35
C PHE A 20 -3.80 2.61 13.22
N LEU A 21 -5.06 2.82 13.60
CA LEU A 21 -5.47 3.91 14.49
C LEU A 21 -4.93 3.76 15.91
N SER A 22 -4.63 2.53 16.34
CA SER A 22 -4.06 2.23 17.67
C SER A 22 -2.53 2.22 17.68
N SER A 23 -1.89 2.50 16.53
CA SER A 23 -0.46 2.35 16.34
C SER A 23 0.24 3.70 16.19
N ASP A 24 1.22 3.95 17.05
CA ASP A 24 2.13 5.10 16.91
C ASP A 24 3.13 4.91 15.76
N ASP A 25 3.53 3.66 15.49
CA ASP A 25 4.47 3.31 14.41
C ASP A 25 3.79 2.41 13.36
N ARG A 26 3.52 2.97 12.18
CA ARG A 26 2.95 2.25 11.03
C ARG A 26 3.99 1.87 9.96
N SER A 27 5.27 1.94 10.31
CA SER A 27 6.38 1.67 9.38
C SER A 27 6.41 0.24 8.86
N SER A 28 7.13 0.03 7.76
CA SER A 28 7.41 -1.33 7.26
C SER A 28 8.23 -2.17 8.24
N ALA A 29 8.82 -1.55 9.28
CA ALA A 29 9.58 -2.19 10.34
C ALA A 29 8.90 -2.15 11.72
N SER A 30 7.59 -1.89 11.79
CA SER A 30 6.86 -1.79 13.06
C SER A 30 6.71 -3.14 13.78
N ASP A 31 7.18 -3.22 15.04
CA ASP A 31 7.01 -4.40 15.91
C ASP A 31 5.55 -4.55 16.35
N PHE A 32 4.86 -3.42 16.57
CA PHE A 32 3.45 -3.40 16.91
C PHE A 32 2.61 -4.01 15.79
N LEU A 33 2.82 -3.62 14.52
CA LEU A 33 2.07 -4.22 13.42
C LEU A 33 2.35 -5.73 13.31
N ALA A 34 3.62 -6.14 13.44
CA ALA A 34 4.00 -7.54 13.37
C ALA A 34 3.38 -8.39 14.50
N SER A 35 3.21 -7.84 15.71
CA SER A 35 2.60 -8.56 16.84
C SER A 35 1.11 -8.83 16.67
N HIS A 36 0.44 -8.15 15.74
CA HIS A 36 -1.00 -8.33 15.44
C HIS A 36 -1.26 -9.38 14.35
N ILE A 37 -0.23 -10.09 13.89
CA ILE A 37 -0.38 -11.18 12.93
C ILE A 37 -0.91 -12.44 13.65
N THR A 38 -2.18 -12.78 13.40
CA THR A 38 -2.85 -13.93 14.03
C THR A 38 -3.46 -14.91 13.02
N ASP A 39 -3.54 -14.51 11.75
CA ASP A 39 -4.12 -15.29 10.66
C ASP A 39 -3.50 -14.88 9.31
N TRP A 40 -4.03 -15.43 8.22
CA TRP A 40 -3.53 -15.14 6.88
C TRP A 40 -3.79 -13.69 6.43
N PRO A 41 -5.01 -13.12 6.55
CA PRO A 41 -5.24 -11.71 6.18
C PRO A 41 -4.37 -10.72 6.96
N SER A 42 -4.25 -10.88 8.29
CA SER A 42 -3.36 -10.03 9.09
C SER A 42 -1.90 -10.20 8.69
N ARG A 43 -1.44 -11.42 8.39
CA ARG A 43 -0.09 -11.64 7.85
C ARG A 43 0.10 -10.91 6.52
N TYR A 44 -0.87 -11.01 5.63
CA TYR A 44 -0.83 -10.36 4.33
C TYR A 44 -0.65 -8.83 4.45
N HIS A 45 -1.37 -8.19 5.35
CA HIS A 45 -1.28 -6.72 5.53
C HIS A 45 -0.12 -6.25 6.41
N LEU A 46 0.35 -7.06 7.37
CA LEU A 46 1.22 -6.60 8.46
C LEU A 46 2.63 -7.21 8.43
N ASP A 47 2.85 -8.30 7.69
CA ASP A 47 4.14 -8.98 7.69
C ASP A 47 5.18 -8.23 6.85
N ARG A 48 6.27 -7.86 7.52
CA ARG A 48 7.40 -7.14 6.91
C ARG A 48 8.03 -7.89 5.76
N ARG A 49 7.96 -9.22 5.77
CA ARG A 49 8.57 -10.05 4.73
C ARG A 49 7.96 -9.80 3.36
N ARG A 50 6.74 -9.25 3.28
CA ARG A 50 6.12 -8.88 2.00
C ARG A 50 6.98 -7.88 1.24
N THR A 51 7.67 -6.95 1.92
CA THR A 51 8.50 -5.93 1.26
C THR A 51 9.88 -6.45 0.82
N ASN A 52 10.24 -7.71 1.14
CA ASN A 52 11.54 -8.26 0.77
C ASN A 52 11.79 -8.26 -0.74
N ILE A 53 10.73 -8.36 -1.56
CA ILE A 53 10.82 -8.28 -3.03
C ILE A 53 11.42 -6.95 -3.51
N LEU A 54 11.26 -5.88 -2.72
CA LEU A 54 11.76 -4.54 -3.03
C LEU A 54 13.16 -4.27 -2.46
N ARG A 55 13.74 -5.18 -1.67
CA ARG A 55 15.07 -4.96 -1.05
C ARG A 55 16.22 -4.76 -2.04
N PRO A 56 16.25 -5.40 -3.22
CA PRO A 56 17.31 -5.16 -4.19
C PRO A 56 17.26 -3.78 -4.86
N ILE A 57 16.16 -3.04 -4.71
CA ILE A 57 15.93 -1.76 -5.39
C ILE A 57 16.48 -0.63 -4.51
N ASN A 58 17.37 0.18 -5.09
CA ASN A 58 17.91 1.38 -4.44
C ASN A 58 16.98 2.56 -4.69
N PHE A 59 15.95 2.70 -3.86
CA PHE A 59 15.09 3.87 -3.89
C PHE A 59 15.84 5.12 -3.40
N ASP A 60 15.53 6.26 -4.02
CA ASP A 60 15.97 7.56 -3.57
C ASP A 60 14.95 8.64 -3.98
N LYS A 61 15.24 9.90 -3.65
CA LYS A 61 14.36 11.05 -3.86
C LYS A 61 14.16 11.46 -5.32
N SER A 62 14.93 10.91 -6.24
CA SER A 62 14.75 11.13 -7.68
C SER A 62 13.79 10.12 -8.31
N MET A 63 13.50 9.01 -7.63
CA MET A 63 12.62 7.97 -8.17
C MET A 63 11.15 8.29 -7.93
N ARG A 64 10.37 8.19 -9.00
CA ARG A 64 8.90 8.25 -9.00
C ARG A 64 8.33 6.85 -9.24
N VAL A 65 7.52 6.37 -8.31
CA VAL A 65 7.02 4.99 -8.28
C VAL A 65 5.50 4.97 -8.39
N LEU A 66 4.96 4.12 -9.25
CA LEU A 66 3.53 3.80 -9.27
C LEU A 66 3.31 2.44 -8.62
N ASP A 67 2.48 2.38 -7.58
CA ASP A 67 2.04 1.15 -6.93
C ASP A 67 0.61 0.83 -7.35
N VAL A 68 0.44 -0.12 -8.28
CA VAL A 68 -0.86 -0.48 -8.87
C VAL A 68 -1.51 -1.59 -8.03
N GLY A 69 -2.72 -1.34 -7.54
CA GLY A 69 -3.36 -2.23 -6.57
C GLY A 69 -2.63 -2.14 -5.22
N ALA A 70 -2.41 -0.91 -4.75
CA ALA A 70 -1.60 -0.62 -3.57
C ALA A 70 -2.12 -1.31 -2.28
N GLY A 71 -3.38 -1.77 -2.27
CA GLY A 71 -4.01 -2.40 -1.13
C GLY A 71 -3.99 -1.48 0.07
N THR A 72 -3.48 -1.96 1.20
CA THR A 72 -3.30 -1.13 2.43
C THR A 72 -1.95 -0.41 2.47
N GLY A 73 -1.33 -0.14 1.32
CA GLY A 73 -0.11 0.67 1.20
C GLY A 73 1.18 0.00 1.71
N VAL A 74 1.27 -1.34 1.71
CA VAL A 74 2.47 -2.05 2.24
C VAL A 74 3.72 -1.70 1.44
N MET A 75 3.63 -1.75 0.11
CA MET A 75 4.76 -1.49 -0.79
C MET A 75 5.01 0.00 -0.94
N SER A 76 3.93 0.79 -1.06
CA SER A 76 4.00 2.25 -1.14
C SER A 76 4.73 2.85 0.07
N ARG A 77 4.37 2.43 1.29
CA ARG A 77 5.07 2.82 2.54
C ARG A 77 6.56 2.50 2.46
N TYR A 78 6.91 1.27 2.08
CA TYR A 78 8.29 0.81 2.06
C TYR A 78 9.18 1.61 1.10
N ALA A 79 8.67 1.91 -0.10
CA ALA A 79 9.37 2.71 -1.10
C ALA A 79 9.53 4.17 -0.63
N ALA A 80 8.47 4.77 -0.11
CA ALA A 80 8.50 6.16 0.38
C ALA A 80 9.41 6.34 1.60
N GLU A 81 9.47 5.37 2.52
CA GLU A 81 10.43 5.37 3.64
C GLU A 81 11.90 5.39 3.19
N ARG A 82 12.17 4.96 1.95
CA ARG A 82 13.52 4.99 1.35
C ARG A 82 13.75 6.19 0.44
N GLY A 83 12.77 7.09 0.36
CA GLY A 83 12.91 8.40 -0.26
C GLY A 83 12.16 8.58 -1.57
N ALA A 84 11.58 7.52 -2.16
CA ALA A 84 10.84 7.64 -3.40
C ALA A 84 9.58 8.51 -3.26
N GLU A 85 9.22 9.22 -4.33
CA GLU A 85 7.87 9.73 -4.53
C GLU A 85 6.98 8.59 -5.01
N VAL A 86 5.83 8.37 -4.37
CA VAL A 86 4.96 7.25 -4.70
C VAL A 86 3.56 7.73 -5.03
N VAL A 87 3.02 7.27 -6.16
CA VAL A 87 1.57 7.27 -6.42
C VAL A 87 1.05 5.87 -6.11
N ALA A 88 0.17 5.76 -5.12
CA ALA A 88 -0.48 4.52 -4.74
C ALA A 88 -1.90 4.49 -5.34
N LEU A 89 -2.10 3.68 -6.38
CA LEU A 89 -3.39 3.54 -7.06
C LEU A 89 -4.11 2.29 -6.53
N GLU A 90 -5.28 2.48 -5.93
CA GLU A 90 -6.09 1.38 -5.38
C GLU A 90 -7.54 1.48 -5.85
N GLY A 91 -8.12 0.37 -6.29
CA GLY A 91 -9.48 0.34 -6.82
C GLY A 91 -10.57 0.32 -5.75
N ASP A 92 -10.27 -0.20 -4.55
CA ASP A 92 -11.20 -0.21 -3.43
C ASP A 92 -10.99 0.98 -2.49
N SER A 93 -12.05 1.78 -2.29
CA SER A 93 -12.00 3.01 -1.49
C SER A 93 -11.61 2.80 -0.03
N MET A 94 -11.96 1.66 0.58
CA MET A 94 -11.62 1.36 1.96
C MET A 94 -10.14 0.98 2.08
N ARG A 95 -9.61 0.22 1.12
CA ARG A 95 -8.17 -0.07 1.06
C ARG A 95 -7.36 1.19 0.75
N ALA A 96 -7.84 2.07 -0.13
CA ALA A 96 -7.22 3.38 -0.36
C ALA A 96 -7.18 4.21 0.93
N GLU A 97 -8.26 4.26 1.72
CA GLU A 97 -8.26 4.93 3.04
C GLU A 97 -7.20 4.33 3.99
N LEU A 98 -7.09 3.00 4.03
CA LEU A 98 -6.07 2.31 4.82
C LEU A 98 -4.64 2.60 4.35
N ALA A 99 -4.42 2.69 3.04
CA ALA A 99 -3.14 3.10 2.47
C ALA A 99 -2.78 4.52 2.87
N SER A 100 -3.73 5.47 2.79
CA SER A 100 -3.54 6.86 3.23
C SER A 100 -3.20 6.93 4.72
N LEU A 101 -3.95 6.20 5.56
CA LEU A 101 -3.68 6.15 7.00
C LEU A 101 -2.29 5.57 7.30
N ARG A 102 -1.93 4.47 6.63
CA ARG A 102 -0.62 3.84 6.80
C ARG A 102 0.51 4.74 6.32
N CYS A 103 0.35 5.46 5.23
CA CYS A 103 1.40 6.27 4.61
C CYS A 103 1.42 7.75 5.06
N GLU A 104 0.59 8.10 6.05
CA GLU A 104 0.52 9.46 6.60
C GLU A 104 1.91 10.02 6.93
N GLY A 105 2.17 11.26 6.48
CA GLY A 105 3.43 11.97 6.70
C GLY A 105 4.58 11.60 5.75
N LEU A 106 4.33 10.75 4.75
CA LEU A 106 5.31 10.39 3.72
C LEU A 106 4.97 10.99 2.36
N ASN A 107 5.92 10.92 1.42
CA ASN A 107 5.73 11.35 0.04
C ASN A 107 4.93 10.31 -0.78
N VAL A 108 3.66 10.10 -0.39
CA VAL A 108 2.75 9.15 -1.02
C VAL A 108 1.44 9.86 -1.38
N ASP A 109 1.12 9.90 -2.67
CA ASP A 109 -0.17 10.32 -3.21
C ASP A 109 -1.07 9.10 -3.43
N VAL A 110 -2.10 8.94 -2.58
CA VAL A 110 -3.02 7.82 -2.66
C VAL A 110 -4.24 8.20 -3.50
N ARG A 111 -4.48 7.46 -4.59
CA ARG A 111 -5.58 7.67 -5.51
C ARG A 111 -6.50 6.45 -5.54
N CYS A 112 -7.79 6.70 -5.33
CA CYS A 112 -8.81 5.67 -5.50
C CYS A 112 -9.27 5.63 -6.96
N GLY A 113 -9.01 4.54 -7.67
CA GLY A 113 -9.35 4.41 -9.09
C GLY A 113 -8.81 3.14 -9.73
N ILE A 114 -9.25 2.87 -10.96
CA ILE A 114 -8.79 1.71 -11.74
C ILE A 114 -7.64 2.11 -12.68
N VAL A 115 -6.71 1.18 -12.91
CA VAL A 115 -5.53 1.43 -13.75
C VAL A 115 -5.88 1.78 -15.20
N ASN A 116 -7.00 1.29 -15.73
CA ASN A 116 -7.42 1.55 -17.11
C ASN A 116 -7.79 3.02 -17.36
N ASP A 117 -8.21 3.74 -16.31
CA ASP A 117 -8.61 5.15 -16.38
C ASP A 117 -7.53 6.07 -15.78
N PHE A 118 -6.39 5.50 -15.38
CA PHE A 118 -5.30 6.23 -14.77
C PHE A 118 -4.36 6.77 -15.84
N ASP A 119 -4.10 8.08 -15.81
CA ASP A 119 -3.18 8.77 -16.69
C ASP A 119 -2.24 9.67 -15.87
N ASP A 120 -0.97 9.68 -16.26
CA ASP A 120 0.06 10.53 -15.67
C ASP A 120 1.11 10.82 -16.75
N SER A 121 1.12 12.07 -17.23
CA SER A 121 1.99 12.50 -18.34
C SER A 121 3.47 12.55 -17.97
N GLU A 122 3.80 12.64 -16.68
CA GLU A 122 5.18 12.70 -16.19
C GLU A 122 5.82 11.30 -16.14
N GLY A 123 5.00 10.24 -16.05
CA GLY A 123 5.46 8.86 -16.02
C GLY A 123 6.10 8.44 -14.70
N PHE A 124 6.73 7.25 -14.70
CA PHE A 124 7.31 6.60 -13.53
C PHE A 124 8.60 5.85 -13.87
N ASP A 125 9.55 5.86 -12.94
CA ASP A 125 10.80 5.09 -13.05
C ASP A 125 10.60 3.62 -12.71
N LEU A 126 9.59 3.32 -11.89
CA LEU A 126 9.25 1.97 -11.46
C LEU A 126 7.72 1.84 -11.29
N ILE A 127 7.18 0.75 -11.84
CA ILE A 127 5.79 0.35 -11.63
C ILE A 127 5.77 -0.96 -10.85
N LEU A 128 5.11 -0.96 -9.70
CA LEU A 128 4.87 -2.14 -8.89
C LEU A 128 3.52 -2.75 -9.26
N VAL A 129 3.55 -4.01 -9.70
CA VAL A 129 2.36 -4.83 -9.96
C VAL A 129 2.53 -6.15 -9.19
N ILE A 130 2.48 -6.06 -7.87
CA ILE A 130 2.82 -7.15 -6.95
C ILE A 130 1.58 -7.96 -6.54
N GLY A 131 0.40 -7.54 -7.00
CA GLY A 131 -0.87 -8.19 -6.74
C GLY A 131 -1.39 -7.92 -5.33
N VAL A 132 -2.71 -8.01 -5.22
CA VAL A 132 -3.44 -8.06 -3.95
C VAL A 132 -3.70 -9.51 -3.57
#